data_AF-A0A7W4C805-F1
#
_entry.id   AF-A0A7W4C805-F1
#
_cell.length_a   1.000
_cell.length_b   1.000
_cell.length_c   1.000
_cell.angle_alpha   90.00
_cell.angle_beta   90.00
_cell.angle_gamma   90.00
#
_symmetry.space_group_name_H-M   'P 1'
#
loop_
_entity.id
_entity.type
_entity.pdbx_description
1 polymer ?
#
loop_
_entity_poly.entity_id
_entity_poly.type
_entity_poly.pdbx_seq_one_letter_code
_entity_poly.pdbx_strand_id
1 'polypeptide(L)'
;MNRPERLQPGVKLRDADKVARIPVKVVPSERETMLRKPDWLRVKLPSSNQRILEIKAALRKNGLHSVCEEASCPNLAECFNHGTATFMILGAICTRRCPFCDVAHGRPLKADADEPKKLAQTIKDMKLKYVVITSVDRDDLSDGGAQHFADCIGEIRLLNPELKIETLVPAFRGRIDAALDILATEPPAVFNPTLETAPA
;
A
#
# COMPACT_ATOMS: atom_id res chain seq x y z
N MET A 1 11.49 -32.51 9.44
CA MET A 1 11.64 -31.07 9.11
C MET A 1 10.88 -30.83 7.82
N ASN A 2 9.66 -30.27 7.89
CA ASN A 2 8.88 -30.01 6.67
C ASN A 2 9.59 -28.93 5.85
N ARG A 3 9.92 -29.29 4.60
CA ARG A 3 10.41 -28.37 3.58
C ARG A 3 9.45 -27.17 3.53
N PRO A 4 9.92 -25.91 3.58
CA PRO A 4 9.00 -24.77 3.53
C PRO A 4 8.21 -24.86 2.23
N GLU A 5 6.88 -24.96 2.36
CA GLU A 5 5.98 -24.98 1.22
C GLU A 5 6.30 -23.77 0.34
N ARG A 6 6.55 -24.05 -0.95
CA ARG A 6 7.03 -23.07 -1.91
C ARG A 6 5.93 -22.02 -2.09
N LEU A 7 6.24 -20.74 -1.87
CA LEU A 7 5.26 -19.66 -2.01
C LEU A 7 4.63 -19.71 -3.40
N GLN A 8 3.31 -19.93 -3.44
CA GLN A 8 2.54 -19.93 -4.67
C GLN A 8 2.27 -18.47 -5.09
N PRO A 9 2.48 -18.12 -6.38
CA PRO A 9 2.15 -16.78 -6.88
C PRO A 9 0.68 -16.41 -6.60
N GLY A 10 0.45 -15.20 -6.11
CA GLY A 10 -0.90 -14.68 -5.85
C GLY A 10 -1.53 -15.11 -4.52
N VAL A 11 -0.89 -15.99 -3.75
CA VAL A 11 -1.39 -16.38 -2.42
C VAL A 11 -0.98 -15.36 -1.37
N LYS A 12 -1.97 -14.79 -0.67
CA LYS A 12 -1.79 -13.84 0.45
C LYS A 12 -1.55 -14.61 1.76
N LEU A 13 -0.36 -14.48 2.34
CA LEU A 13 -0.09 -14.90 3.72
C LEU A 13 -0.31 -13.73 4.67
N ARG A 14 -1.13 -13.91 5.70
CA ARG A 14 -1.48 -12.90 6.71
C ARG A 14 -1.20 -13.41 8.11
N ASP A 15 -1.20 -12.52 9.10
CA ASP A 15 -1.10 -12.85 10.52
C ASP A 15 0.03 -13.84 10.85
N ALA A 16 -0.32 -14.97 11.47
CA ALA A 16 0.62 -16.02 11.87
C ALA A 16 1.44 -16.55 10.68
N ASP A 17 0.82 -16.76 9.52
CA ASP A 17 1.49 -17.30 8.33
C ASP A 17 2.54 -16.34 7.77
N LYS A 18 2.29 -15.03 7.89
CA LYS A 18 3.24 -13.98 7.49
C LYS A 18 4.46 -13.96 8.40
N VAL A 19 4.26 -14.06 9.71
CA VAL A 19 5.33 -13.86 10.70
C VAL A 19 6.07 -15.12 11.08
N ALA A 20 5.54 -16.31 10.77
CA ALA A 20 6.11 -17.62 11.13
C ALA A 20 7.58 -17.83 10.71
N ARG A 21 8.06 -17.09 9.70
CA ARG A 21 9.42 -17.23 9.12
C ARG A 21 10.29 -15.97 9.29
N ILE A 22 9.95 -15.10 10.23
CA ILE A 22 10.77 -13.92 10.57
C ILE A 22 11.89 -14.36 11.52
N PRO A 23 13.12 -13.82 11.40
CA PRO A 23 14.24 -14.16 12.28
C PRO A 23 14.07 -13.67 13.74
N VAL A 24 12.95 -13.05 14.07
CA VAL A 24 12.60 -12.55 15.41
C VAL A 24 11.42 -13.37 15.92
N LYS A 25 11.48 -13.79 17.18
CA LYS A 25 10.39 -14.51 17.84
C LYS A 25 9.18 -13.60 18.01
N VAL A 26 8.14 -13.82 17.21
CA VAL A 26 6.83 -13.18 17.41
C VAL A 26 6.03 -14.03 18.38
N VAL A 27 5.84 -13.51 19.60
CA VAL A 27 5.02 -14.17 20.62
C VAL A 27 3.57 -13.76 20.39
N PRO A 28 2.65 -14.71 20.15
CA PRO A 28 1.23 -14.39 20.03
C PRO A 28 0.72 -13.75 21.32
N SER A 29 -0.05 -12.68 21.21
CA SER A 29 -0.73 -12.11 22.37
C SER A 29 -1.90 -13.00 22.77
N GLU A 30 -1.93 -13.47 24.00
CA GLU A 30 -3.07 -14.20 24.54
C GLU A 30 -4.16 -13.21 24.98
N ARG A 31 -5.43 -13.59 24.85
CA ARG A 31 -6.57 -12.70 25.16
C ARG A 31 -6.55 -12.17 26.59
N GLU A 32 -6.03 -12.96 27.52
CA GLU A 32 -5.87 -12.61 28.95
C GLU A 32 -4.79 -11.55 29.18
N THR A 33 -3.76 -11.54 28.33
CA THR A 33 -2.62 -10.60 28.39
C THR A 33 -2.81 -9.37 27.49
N MET A 34 -3.83 -9.37 26.63
CA MET A 34 -4.04 -8.32 25.65
C MET A 34 -4.54 -7.04 26.34
N LEU A 35 -3.70 -6.00 26.29
CA LEU A 35 -4.03 -4.70 26.87
C LEU A 35 -5.25 -4.09 26.16
N ARG A 36 -6.16 -3.49 26.93
CA ARG A 36 -7.23 -2.69 26.35
C ARG A 36 -6.66 -1.47 25.65
N LYS A 37 -7.27 -1.11 24.52
CA LYS A 37 -6.98 0.16 23.86
C LYS A 37 -7.34 1.31 24.83
N PRO A 38 -6.49 2.35 24.93
CA PRO A 38 -6.79 3.53 25.75
C PRO A 38 -8.09 4.23 25.32
N ASP A 39 -8.74 4.94 26.24
CA ASP A 39 -10.04 5.58 25.96
C ASP A 39 -10.01 6.62 24.85
N TRP A 40 -8.87 7.26 24.61
CA TRP A 40 -8.69 8.24 23.55
C TRP A 40 -8.53 7.60 22.15
N LEU A 41 -8.22 6.30 22.06
CA LEU A 41 -8.01 5.59 20.80
C LEU A 41 -9.34 5.04 20.26
N ARG A 42 -10.24 5.95 19.86
CA ARG A 42 -11.57 5.63 19.32
C ARG A 42 -11.79 6.32 17.98
N VAL A 43 -12.50 5.64 17.08
CA VAL A 43 -12.93 6.21 15.80
C VAL A 43 -14.36 6.72 15.88
N LYS A 44 -14.66 7.79 15.15
CA LYS A 44 -16.03 8.23 14.92
C LYS A 44 -16.59 7.49 13.72
N LEU A 45 -17.73 6.83 13.91
CA LEU A 45 -18.44 6.19 12.81
C LEU A 45 -19.06 7.27 11.92
N PRO A 46 -18.96 7.16 10.58
CA PRO A 46 -19.56 8.12 9.68
C PRO A 46 -21.09 8.02 9.73
N SER A 47 -21.77 9.14 9.46
CA SER A 47 -23.23 9.17 9.34
C SER A 47 -23.75 8.44 8.09
N SER A 48 -22.90 8.28 7.07
CA SER A 48 -23.21 7.56 5.84
C SER A 48 -22.00 6.79 5.31
N ASN A 49 -22.25 5.59 4.79
CA ASN A 49 -21.26 4.73 4.15
C ASN A 49 -21.28 4.80 2.62
N GLN A 50 -22.14 5.62 2.02
CA GLN A 50 -22.37 5.64 0.57
C GLN A 50 -21.07 5.87 -0.22
N ARG A 51 -20.34 6.94 0.12
CA ARG A 51 -19.06 7.28 -0.53
C ARG A 51 -17.99 6.21 -0.32
N ILE A 52 -17.99 5.55 0.84
CA ILE A 52 -17.07 4.44 1.10
C ILE A 52 -17.36 3.28 0.15
N LEU A 53 -18.63 2.91 -0.01
CA LEU A 53 -19.05 1.83 -0.90
C LEU A 53 -18.73 2.13 -2.36
N GLU A 54 -18.92 3.37 -2.80
CA GLU A 54 -18.57 3.83 -4.15
C GLU A 54 -17.08 3.68 -4.44
N ILE A 55 -16.22 4.16 -3.54
CA ILE A 55 -14.76 4.07 -3.71
C ILE A 55 -14.32 2.61 -3.72
N LYS A 56 -14.84 1.79 -2.79
CA LYS A 56 -14.55 0.36 -2.76
C LYS A 56 -15.01 -0.36 -4.02
N ALA A 57 -16.16 0.03 -4.59
CA ALA A 57 -16.64 -0.53 -5.85
C ALA A 57 -15.75 -0.12 -7.02
N ALA A 58 -15.29 1.14 -7.06
CA ALA A 58 -14.37 1.63 -8.09
C ALA A 58 -13.01 0.92 -8.03
N LEU A 59 -12.45 0.72 -6.83
CA LEU A 59 -11.20 -0.04 -6.64
C LEU A 59 -11.33 -1.47 -7.19
N ARG A 60 -12.39 -2.20 -6.78
CA ARG A 60 -12.64 -3.57 -7.27
C ARG A 60 -12.88 -3.64 -8.76
N LYS A 61 -13.68 -2.72 -9.32
CA LYS A 61 -14.01 -2.67 -10.75
C LYS A 61 -12.74 -2.51 -11.59
N ASN A 62 -11.78 -1.73 -11.12
CA ASN A 62 -10.54 -1.45 -11.84
C ASN A 62 -9.38 -2.36 -11.43
N GLY A 63 -9.60 -3.33 -10.53
CA GLY A 63 -8.54 -4.22 -10.04
C GLY A 63 -7.44 -3.50 -9.26
N LEU A 64 -7.76 -2.36 -8.64
CA LEU A 64 -6.83 -1.54 -7.86
C LEU A 64 -6.89 -1.89 -6.38
N HIS A 65 -5.80 -1.62 -5.67
CA HIS A 65 -5.71 -1.82 -4.23
C HIS A 65 -5.55 -0.49 -3.49
N SER A 66 -5.96 -0.48 -2.22
CA SER A 66 -5.74 0.63 -1.30
C SER A 66 -5.17 0.10 0.00
N VAL A 67 -4.12 0.75 0.50
CA VAL A 67 -3.57 0.43 1.83
C VAL A 67 -4.62 0.66 2.93
N CYS A 68 -5.58 1.56 2.69
CA CYS A 68 -6.68 1.80 3.63
C CYS A 68 -7.48 0.51 3.89
N GLU A 69 -7.67 -0.33 2.86
CA GLU A 69 -8.34 -1.62 2.99
C GLU A 69 -7.38 -2.74 3.38
N GLU A 70 -6.22 -2.82 2.74
CA GLU A 70 -5.31 -3.96 2.90
C GLU A 70 -4.59 -3.97 4.26
N ALA A 71 -4.49 -2.80 4.92
CA ALA A 71 -3.91 -2.62 6.25
C ALA A 71 -4.93 -2.26 7.33
N SER A 72 -6.23 -2.52 7.11
CA SER A 72 -7.27 -2.38 8.12
C SER A 72 -7.35 -0.98 8.77
N CYS A 73 -7.23 0.08 7.96
CA CYS A 73 -7.07 1.44 8.45
C CYS A 73 -8.33 1.94 9.19
N PRO A 74 -8.21 2.38 10.47
CA PRO A 74 -9.34 2.93 11.23
C PRO A 74 -9.87 4.26 10.66
N ASN A 75 -9.03 5.01 9.93
CA ASN A 75 -9.37 6.33 9.39
C ASN A 75 -10.01 6.30 8.00
N LEU A 76 -10.25 5.10 7.44
CA LEU A 76 -10.77 4.94 6.08
C LEU A 76 -12.02 5.78 5.80
N ALA A 77 -12.97 5.77 6.74
CA ALA A 77 -14.22 6.50 6.60
C ALA A 77 -14.02 8.03 6.53
N GLU A 78 -13.07 8.55 7.31
CA GLU A 78 -12.76 9.97 7.31
C GLU A 78 -12.07 10.38 6.01
N CYS A 79 -11.01 9.67 5.63
CA CYS A 79 -10.23 9.96 4.42
C CYS A 79 -11.11 9.96 3.16
N PHE A 80 -11.90 8.91 2.98
CA PHE A 80 -12.73 8.72 1.79
C PHE A 80 -13.81 9.81 1.65
N ASN A 81 -14.35 10.28 2.78
CA ASN A 81 -15.32 11.37 2.79
C ASN A 81 -14.71 12.75 2.52
N HIS A 82 -13.44 12.97 2.88
CA HIS A 82 -12.71 14.22 2.61
C HIS A 82 -12.12 14.29 1.18
N GLY A 83 -12.34 13.27 0.35
CA GLY A 83 -11.84 13.26 -1.03
C GLY A 83 -10.34 13.01 -1.14
N THR A 84 -9.82 12.18 -0.24
CA THR A 84 -8.46 11.61 -0.31
C THR A 84 -8.51 10.09 -0.22
N ALA A 85 -7.57 9.44 -0.89
CA ALA A 85 -7.37 8.00 -0.79
C ALA A 85 -5.89 7.68 -1.01
N THR A 86 -5.44 6.61 -0.35
CA THR A 86 -4.10 6.07 -0.56
C THR A 86 -4.21 4.82 -1.41
N PHE A 87 -3.71 4.90 -2.64
CA PHE A 87 -3.66 3.77 -3.57
C PHE A 87 -2.39 2.97 -3.33
N MET A 88 -2.51 1.65 -3.38
CA MET A 88 -1.39 0.73 -3.27
C MET A 88 -1.19 0.07 -4.63
N ILE A 89 -0.17 0.53 -5.36
CA ILE A 89 0.23 0.00 -6.66
C ILE A 89 1.10 -1.25 -6.49
N LEU A 90 1.34 -1.97 -7.59
CA LEU A 90 2.11 -3.21 -7.67
C LEU A 90 1.47 -4.39 -6.91
N GLY A 91 0.16 -4.30 -6.68
CA GLY A 91 -0.66 -5.34 -6.05
C GLY A 91 -0.70 -5.27 -4.52
N ALA A 92 -1.28 -6.30 -3.91
CA ALA A 92 -1.50 -6.39 -2.46
C ALA A 92 -0.68 -7.49 -1.75
N ILE A 93 0.37 -8.00 -2.40
CA ILE A 93 1.26 -9.02 -1.85
C ILE A 93 2.66 -8.45 -1.81
N CYS A 94 3.24 -8.39 -0.62
CA CYS A 94 4.59 -7.89 -0.40
C CYS A 94 5.61 -9.02 -0.41
N THR A 95 6.73 -8.79 -1.10
CA THR A 95 7.88 -9.71 -1.07
C THR A 95 8.57 -9.73 0.29
N ARG A 96 8.34 -8.70 1.12
CA ARG A 96 8.80 -8.58 2.50
C ARG A 96 7.69 -8.87 3.51
N ARG A 97 8.09 -8.96 4.77
CA ARG A 97 7.23 -9.39 5.89
C ARG A 97 7.53 -8.61 7.17
N CYS A 98 7.40 -7.30 7.14
CA CYS A 98 7.54 -6.46 8.33
C CYS A 98 6.52 -6.89 9.41
N PRO A 99 6.93 -7.16 10.66
CA PRO A 99 6.05 -7.69 11.70
C PRO A 99 4.87 -6.78 12.08
N PHE A 100 5.05 -5.46 11.95
CA PHE A 100 4.03 -4.46 12.29
C PHE A 100 3.04 -4.18 11.15
N CYS A 101 3.38 -4.60 9.92
CA CYS A 101 2.61 -4.28 8.74
C CYS A 101 1.48 -5.32 8.56
N ASP A 102 0.27 -4.89 8.23
CA ASP A 102 -0.88 -5.79 8.02
C ASP A 102 -1.03 -6.25 6.55
N VAL A 103 -0.26 -5.66 5.62
CA VAL A 103 -0.27 -6.08 4.21
C VAL A 103 0.26 -7.51 4.06
N ALA A 104 -0.38 -8.31 3.23
CA ALA A 104 -0.04 -9.72 3.05
C ALA A 104 1.39 -9.92 2.53
N HIS A 105 2.05 -10.98 2.99
CA HIS A 105 3.32 -11.46 2.44
C HIS A 105 3.09 -12.56 1.42
N GLY A 106 3.96 -12.71 0.44
CA GLY A 106 3.92 -13.84 -0.49
C GLY A 106 4.74 -13.60 -1.75
N ARG A 107 4.43 -14.38 -2.79
CA ARG A 107 4.97 -14.17 -4.13
C ARG A 107 3.95 -13.37 -4.95
N PRO A 108 4.25 -12.12 -5.34
CA PRO A 108 3.32 -11.31 -6.13
C PRO A 108 3.04 -11.92 -7.50
N LEU A 109 1.93 -11.50 -8.11
CA LEU A 109 1.70 -11.68 -9.54
C LEU A 109 2.55 -10.68 -10.34
N LYS A 110 2.60 -10.85 -11.66
CA LYS A 110 3.24 -9.88 -12.54
C LYS A 110 2.54 -8.52 -12.37
N ALA A 111 3.33 -7.44 -12.36
CA ALA A 111 2.78 -6.09 -12.35
C ALA A 111 1.89 -5.87 -13.58
N ASP A 112 0.73 -5.26 -13.38
CA ASP A 112 -0.20 -4.93 -14.44
C ASP A 112 0.29 -3.67 -15.16
N ALA A 113 0.60 -3.78 -16.46
CA ALA A 113 1.10 -2.66 -17.25
C ALA A 113 0.05 -1.55 -17.44
N ASP A 114 -1.23 -1.86 -17.30
CA ASP A 114 -2.32 -0.87 -17.41
C ASP A 114 -2.71 -0.25 -16.07
N GLU A 115 -2.10 -0.68 -14.94
CA GLU A 115 -2.37 -0.13 -13.61
C GLU A 115 -2.23 1.40 -13.55
N PRO A 116 -1.18 2.05 -14.12
CA PRO A 116 -1.05 3.51 -14.15
C PRO A 116 -2.26 4.23 -14.78
N LYS A 117 -2.74 3.73 -15.92
CA LYS A 117 -3.89 4.31 -16.63
C LYS A 117 -5.19 4.10 -15.87
N LYS A 118 -5.40 2.88 -15.35
CA LYS A 118 -6.57 2.55 -14.52
C LYS A 118 -6.61 3.40 -13.26
N LEU A 119 -5.46 3.62 -12.62
CA LEU A 119 -5.30 4.47 -11.46
C LEU A 119 -5.66 5.91 -11.78
N ALA A 120 -5.07 6.49 -12.82
CA ALA A 120 -5.32 7.86 -13.24
C ALA A 120 -6.80 8.12 -13.59
N GLN A 121 -7.43 7.20 -14.31
CA GLN A 121 -8.86 7.27 -14.62
C GLN A 121 -9.73 7.15 -13.38
N THR A 122 -9.41 6.22 -12.47
CA THR A 122 -10.15 6.03 -11.22
C THR A 122 -10.10 7.26 -10.33
N ILE A 123 -8.93 7.88 -10.20
CA ILE A 123 -8.73 9.13 -9.46
C ILE A 123 -9.59 10.25 -10.03
N LYS A 124 -9.63 10.38 -11.37
CA LYS A 124 -10.46 11.37 -12.08
C LYS A 124 -11.94 11.17 -11.81
N ASP A 125 -12.42 9.92 -11.96
CA ASP A 125 -13.82 9.57 -11.74
C ASP A 125 -14.27 9.85 -10.30
N MET A 126 -13.38 9.60 -9.34
CA MET A 126 -13.61 9.85 -7.91
C MET A 126 -13.50 11.33 -7.52
N LYS A 127 -13.02 12.20 -8.43
CA LYS A 127 -12.81 13.65 -8.20
C LYS A 127 -12.01 13.92 -6.91
N LEU A 128 -10.96 13.14 -6.70
CA LEU A 128 -10.07 13.34 -5.55
C LEU A 128 -9.30 14.65 -5.71
N LYS A 129 -8.93 15.28 -4.59
CA LYS A 129 -8.15 16.53 -4.58
C LYS A 129 -6.69 16.31 -4.20
N TYR A 130 -6.43 15.22 -3.50
CA TYR A 130 -5.12 14.81 -3.04
C TYR A 130 -5.05 13.30 -3.07
N VAL A 131 -3.95 12.75 -3.57
CA VAL A 131 -3.73 11.31 -3.61
C VAL A 131 -2.39 10.96 -3.03
N VAL A 132 -2.37 9.88 -2.27
CA VAL A 132 -1.13 9.24 -1.84
C VAL A 132 -0.98 7.95 -2.65
N ILE A 133 0.19 7.75 -3.25
CA ILE A 133 0.54 6.51 -3.95
C ILE A 133 1.59 5.81 -3.11
N THR A 134 1.34 4.56 -2.77
CA THR A 134 2.31 3.68 -2.10
C THR A 134 2.37 2.35 -2.82
N SER A 135 3.32 1.50 -2.47
CA SER A 135 3.40 0.15 -3.02
C SER A 135 3.81 -0.86 -1.96
N VAL A 136 3.60 -2.12 -2.29
CA VAL A 136 4.33 -3.21 -1.64
C VAL A 136 5.81 -3.20 -2.07
N ASP A 137 6.69 -3.83 -1.28
CA ASP A 137 8.05 -4.11 -1.74
C ASP A 137 8.02 -5.16 -2.86
N ARG A 138 8.68 -4.84 -3.98
CA ARG A 138 8.84 -5.70 -5.15
C ARG A 138 10.30 -6.06 -5.37
N ASP A 139 10.86 -6.84 -4.45
CA ASP A 139 12.26 -7.29 -4.54
C ASP A 139 12.53 -8.12 -5.82
N ASP A 140 11.48 -8.67 -6.44
CA ASP A 140 11.48 -9.41 -7.70
C ASP A 140 11.66 -8.55 -8.97
N LEU A 141 11.49 -7.23 -8.87
CA LEU A 141 11.72 -6.29 -9.97
C LEU A 141 13.13 -5.67 -9.84
N SER A 142 13.84 -5.48 -10.95
CA SER A 142 15.22 -4.97 -10.96
C SER A 142 15.35 -3.54 -10.41
N ASP A 143 14.32 -2.72 -10.59
CA ASP A 143 14.21 -1.33 -10.10
C ASP A 143 13.37 -1.22 -8.82
N GLY A 144 12.87 -2.35 -8.29
CA GLY A 144 11.99 -2.37 -7.12
C GLY A 144 10.61 -1.75 -7.36
N GLY A 145 10.22 -1.50 -8.61
CA GLY A 145 8.96 -0.86 -8.99
C GLY A 145 9.03 0.66 -9.17
N ALA A 146 10.22 1.27 -9.12
CA ALA A 146 10.40 2.71 -9.27
C ALA A 146 9.82 3.25 -10.60
N GLN A 147 10.01 2.55 -11.72
CA GLN A 147 9.43 2.94 -13.00
C GLN A 147 7.92 2.96 -12.94
N HIS A 148 7.32 2.00 -12.24
CA HIS A 148 5.87 1.94 -12.10
C HIS A 148 5.29 3.13 -11.33
N PHE A 149 6.01 3.62 -10.31
CA PHE A 149 5.65 4.88 -9.64
C PHE A 149 5.70 6.07 -10.61
N ALA A 150 6.80 6.21 -11.36
CA ALA A 150 6.94 7.29 -12.33
C ALA A 150 5.82 7.26 -13.39
N ASP A 151 5.53 6.08 -13.93
CA ASP A 151 4.44 5.86 -14.91
C ASP A 151 3.08 6.27 -14.32
N CYS A 152 2.80 5.88 -13.06
CA CYS A 152 1.56 6.27 -12.36
C CYS A 152 1.46 7.79 -12.20
N ILE A 153 2.55 8.45 -11.78
CA ILE A 153 2.57 9.91 -11.60
C ILE A 153 2.33 10.62 -12.93
N GLY A 154 3.00 10.18 -14.00
CA GLY A 154 2.84 10.74 -15.34
C GLY A 154 1.39 10.61 -15.84
N GLU A 155 0.79 9.42 -15.80
CA GLU A 155 -0.60 9.19 -16.23
C GLU A 155 -1.60 9.99 -15.39
N ILE A 156 -1.38 10.09 -14.07
CA ILE A 156 -2.24 10.90 -13.19
C ILE A 156 -2.18 12.36 -13.57
N ARG A 157 -1.00 12.92 -13.83
CA ARG A 157 -0.81 14.32 -14.25
C ARG A 157 -1.47 14.62 -15.58
N LEU A 158 -1.35 13.70 -16.55
CA LEU A 158 -1.98 13.85 -17.86
C LEU A 158 -3.50 13.98 -17.75
N LEU A 159 -4.14 13.20 -16.87
CA LEU A 159 -5.59 13.21 -16.71
C LEU A 159 -6.10 14.20 -15.65
N ASN A 160 -5.26 14.60 -14.69
CA ASN A 160 -5.60 15.39 -13.50
C ASN A 160 -4.50 16.43 -13.20
N PRO A 161 -4.32 17.46 -14.04
CA PRO A 161 -3.15 18.35 -13.97
C PRO A 161 -3.04 19.19 -12.68
N GLU A 162 -4.16 19.43 -12.00
CA GLU A 162 -4.19 20.22 -10.74
C GLU A 162 -4.05 19.35 -9.48
N LEU A 163 -4.03 18.03 -9.62
CA LEU A 163 -4.00 17.11 -8.50
C LEU A 163 -2.63 17.08 -7.82
N LYS A 164 -2.62 17.17 -6.50
CA LYS A 164 -1.40 16.95 -5.71
C LYS A 164 -1.18 15.46 -5.45
N ILE A 165 0.02 15.01 -5.74
CA ILE A 165 0.44 13.62 -5.63
C ILE A 165 1.54 13.52 -4.57
N GLU A 166 1.31 12.71 -3.55
CA GLU A 166 2.32 12.29 -2.58
C GLU A 166 2.71 10.84 -2.84
N THR A 167 3.99 10.51 -2.70
CA THR A 167 4.44 9.12 -2.70
C THR A 167 4.92 8.70 -1.33
N LEU A 168 4.45 7.53 -0.88
CA LEU A 168 5.03 6.78 0.23
C LEU A 168 5.78 5.58 -0.35
N VAL A 169 7.09 5.71 -0.47
CA VAL A 169 7.92 4.78 -1.25
C VAL A 169 8.54 3.67 -0.40
N PRO A 170 8.79 2.48 -0.96
CA PRO A 170 9.61 1.47 -0.31
C PRO A 170 11.07 1.91 -0.22
N ALA A 171 11.87 1.17 0.55
CA ALA A 171 13.28 1.51 0.77
C ALA A 171 14.21 1.27 -0.43
N PHE A 172 13.73 0.65 -1.52
CA PHE A 172 14.52 0.28 -2.72
C PHE A 172 15.88 -0.37 -2.42
N ARG A 173 15.93 -1.22 -1.38
CA ARG A 173 17.18 -1.80 -0.86
C ARG A 173 17.99 -2.49 -1.97
N GLY A 174 19.25 -2.07 -2.11
CA GLY A 174 20.19 -2.61 -3.11
C GLY A 174 20.03 -2.05 -4.52
N ARG A 175 19.18 -1.04 -4.72
CA ARG A 175 18.90 -0.38 -6.00
C ARG A 175 18.43 1.07 -5.84
N ILE A 176 18.86 1.73 -4.76
CA ILE A 176 18.39 3.07 -4.39
C ILE A 176 18.73 4.08 -5.49
N ASP A 177 19.96 4.10 -5.99
CA ASP A 177 20.39 5.08 -7.00
C ASP A 177 19.55 4.98 -8.28
N ALA A 178 19.39 3.76 -8.81
CA ALA A 178 18.55 3.52 -9.98
C ALA A 178 17.08 3.92 -9.74
N ALA A 179 16.54 3.63 -8.56
CA ALA A 179 15.18 4.02 -8.21
C ALA A 179 15.01 5.54 -8.11
N LEU A 180 15.98 6.24 -7.52
CA LEU A 180 15.97 7.70 -7.40
C LEU A 180 16.12 8.37 -8.75
N ASP A 181 17.00 7.88 -9.63
CA ASP A 181 17.16 8.39 -10.99
C ASP A 181 15.84 8.31 -11.78
N ILE A 182 15.13 7.20 -11.65
CA ILE A 182 13.81 7.01 -12.28
C ILE A 182 12.77 7.94 -11.67
N LEU A 183 12.65 7.99 -10.34
CA LEU A 183 11.65 8.81 -9.64
C LEU A 183 11.88 10.31 -9.86
N ALA A 184 13.12 10.73 -10.12
CA ALA A 184 13.46 12.11 -10.47
C ALA A 184 12.88 12.54 -11.82
N THR A 185 12.55 11.61 -12.72
CA THR A 185 11.92 11.94 -14.01
C THR A 185 10.48 12.42 -13.86
N GLU A 186 9.76 11.92 -12.85
CA GLU A 186 8.38 12.27 -12.53
C GLU A 186 8.23 12.55 -11.02
N PRO A 187 8.80 13.65 -10.52
CA PRO A 187 8.91 13.89 -9.08
C PRO A 187 7.54 14.19 -8.49
N PRO A 188 7.12 13.60 -7.36
CA PRO A 188 5.85 13.91 -6.72
C PRO A 188 5.87 15.30 -6.04
N ALA A 189 4.71 15.78 -5.60
CA ALA A 189 4.63 17.00 -4.80
C ALA A 189 5.20 16.79 -3.38
N VAL A 190 5.07 15.58 -2.83
CA VAL A 190 5.64 15.17 -1.54
C VAL A 190 6.26 13.80 -1.71
N PHE A 191 7.52 13.66 -1.28
CA PHE A 191 8.26 12.41 -1.28
C PHE A 191 8.45 11.93 0.17
N ASN A 192 7.81 10.83 0.54
CA ASN A 192 7.69 10.38 1.93
C ASN A 192 8.30 8.97 2.12
N PRO A 193 9.56 8.85 2.54
CA PRO A 193 10.14 7.60 3.01
C PRO A 193 10.00 7.47 4.54
N THR A 194 9.44 6.36 5.03
CA THR A 194 9.28 6.13 6.48
C THR A 194 10.45 5.34 7.08
N LEU A 195 11.02 5.82 8.19
CA LEU A 195 12.05 5.10 8.97
C LEU A 195 11.46 4.03 9.91
N GLU A 196 10.19 4.19 10.28
CA GLU A 196 9.35 3.32 11.13
C GLU A 196 9.75 3.24 12.61
N THR A 197 11.01 2.94 12.92
CA THR A 197 11.47 2.79 14.32
C THR A 197 12.94 3.15 14.48
N ALA A 198 13.33 3.48 15.72
CA ALA A 198 14.73 3.66 16.08
C ALA A 198 15.53 2.35 15.96
N PRO A 199 16.87 2.43 15.74
CA PRO A 199 17.76 1.28 15.83
C PRO A 199 17.68 0.60 17.21
N ALA A 200 17.93 -0.71 17.22
CA ALA A 200 18.01 -1.52 18.45
C ALA A 200 19.35 -1.35 19.17
#